data_AF-A0A3N6A415-F1
#
_entry.id   AF-A0A3N6A415-F1
#
_cell.length_a   1.000
_cell.length_b   1.000
_cell.length_c   1.000
_cell.angle_alpha   90.00
_cell.angle_beta   90.00
_cell.angle_gamma   90.00
#
_symmetry.space_group_name_H-M   'P 1'
#
loop_
_entity.id
_entity.type
_entity.pdbx_description
1 polymer ?
#
loop_
_entity_poly.entity_id
_entity_poly.type
_entity_poly.pdbx_seq_one_letter_code
_entity_poly.pdbx_strand_id
1 'polypeptide(L)'
;MGTRPYGQKQWQWVVSAVLAAALSAAAGLAQAPAVPPDVEVRLTGFEKLQEMRRQTPLGNLAWQFLGPTNISGRVTDVAAATPRGKTYTIYAATATGGVWRTDNEGVTWTPIFEQAPSTSIGDVTLAPSNENIVWIGT
;
A
#
# COMPACT_ATOMS: atom_id res chain seq x y z
N MET A 1 65.96 32.03 -14.77
CA MET A 1 65.04 31.00 -15.29
C MET A 1 64.54 30.20 -14.09
N GLY A 2 63.37 30.55 -13.56
CA GLY A 2 62.84 29.93 -12.34
C GLY A 2 61.33 30.02 -12.33
N THR A 3 60.67 28.94 -12.73
CA THR A 3 59.22 28.80 -12.70
C THR A 3 58.80 28.43 -11.28
N ARG A 4 58.08 29.32 -10.60
CA ARG A 4 57.38 28.97 -9.34
C ARG A 4 55.99 28.43 -9.68
N PRO A 5 55.55 27.30 -9.10
CA PRO A 5 54.22 26.74 -9.35
C PRO A 5 53.18 27.43 -8.44
N TYR A 6 52.12 27.98 -9.02
CA TYR A 6 50.99 28.56 -8.28
C TYR A 6 49.70 28.07 -8.94
N GLY A 7 48.80 27.45 -8.18
CA GLY A 7 47.44 27.19 -8.69
C GLY A 7 46.59 26.08 -8.07
N GLN A 8 47.08 25.26 -7.13
CA GLN A 8 46.35 24.06 -6.70
C GLN A 8 45.62 24.17 -5.33
N LYS A 9 45.86 25.20 -4.50
CA LYS A 9 45.34 25.24 -3.11
C LYS A 9 44.02 25.99 -2.89
N GLN A 10 43.58 26.85 -3.81
CA GLN A 10 42.38 27.68 -3.61
C GLN A 10 41.05 26.93 -3.84
N TRP A 11 41.04 25.94 -4.72
CA TRP A 11 39.83 25.19 -5.07
C TRP A 11 39.41 24.13 -4.05
N GLN A 12 40.35 23.61 -3.24
CA GLN A 12 40.05 22.53 -2.30
C GLN A 12 39.18 22.97 -1.11
N TRP A 13 39.32 24.22 -0.65
CA TRP A 13 38.50 24.75 0.46
C TRP A 13 37.07 25.06 0.02
N VAL A 14 36.87 25.54 -1.21
CA VAL A 14 35.54 25.84 -1.75
C VAL A 14 34.75 24.56 -2.01
N VAL A 15 35.38 23.54 -2.60
CA VAL A 15 34.75 22.23 -2.82
C VAL A 15 34.41 21.55 -1.48
N SER A 16 35.29 21.63 -0.49
CA SER A 16 35.04 21.08 0.85
C SER A 16 33.92 21.80 1.60
N ALA A 17 33.82 23.13 1.47
CA ALA A 17 32.76 23.92 2.10
C ALA A 17 31.39 23.65 1.47
N VAL A 18 31.32 23.48 0.15
CA VAL A 18 30.07 23.14 -0.56
C VAL A 18 29.62 21.72 -0.24
N LEU A 19 30.55 20.75 -0.14
CA LEU A 19 30.24 19.38 0.29
C LEU A 19 29.77 19.31 1.75
N ALA A 20 30.37 20.08 2.65
CA ALA A 20 29.95 20.12 4.06
C ALA A 20 28.56 20.75 4.22
N ALA A 21 28.24 21.80 3.45
CA ALA A 21 26.91 22.42 3.46
C ALA A 21 25.82 21.47 2.90
N ALA A 22 26.14 20.71 1.84
CA ALA A 22 25.23 19.73 1.25
C ALA A 22 24.98 18.51 2.18
N LEU A 23 25.99 18.05 2.91
CA LEU A 23 25.82 16.96 3.90
C LEU A 23 24.99 17.41 5.13
N SER A 24 25.14 18.68 5.54
CA SER A 24 24.42 19.24 6.69
C SER A 24 22.93 19.47 6.38
N ALA A 25 22.58 19.77 5.14
CA ALA A 25 21.19 19.91 4.70
C ALA A 25 20.46 18.56 4.60
N ALA A 26 21.18 17.47 4.32
CA ALA A 26 20.59 16.12 4.23
C ALA A 26 20.24 15.52 5.60
N ALA A 27 20.94 15.91 6.67
CA ALA A 27 20.69 15.39 8.02
C ALA A 27 19.38 15.90 8.66
N GLY A 28 18.80 16.99 8.13
CA GLY A 28 17.55 17.56 8.63
C GLY A 28 16.26 16.96 8.05
N LEU A 29 16.36 16.01 7.11
CA LEU A 29 15.20 15.39 6.45
C LEU A 29 14.79 14.05 7.05
N ALA A 30 15.41 13.62 8.15
CA ALA A 30 14.92 12.48 8.91
C ALA A 30 13.63 12.89 9.64
N GLN A 31 12.49 12.77 8.95
CA GLN A 31 11.18 12.85 9.57
C GLN A 31 11.16 11.82 10.71
N ALA A 32 10.95 12.28 11.95
CA ALA A 32 10.75 11.36 13.06
C ALA A 32 9.67 10.34 12.66
N PRO A 33 9.82 9.05 13.02
CA PRO A 33 8.82 8.04 12.67
C PRO A 33 7.46 8.56 13.13
N ALA A 34 6.52 8.68 12.19
CA ALA A 34 5.19 9.19 12.51
C ALA A 34 4.62 8.29 13.62
N VAL A 35 4.34 8.88 14.78
CA VAL A 35 3.61 8.17 15.82
C VAL A 35 2.29 7.75 15.20
N PRO A 36 1.98 6.45 15.14
CA PRO A 36 0.73 6.01 14.53
C PRO A 36 -0.41 6.70 15.30
N PRO A 37 -1.41 7.28 14.60
CA PRO A 37 -2.52 7.92 15.27
C PRO A 37 -3.19 6.92 16.21
N ASP A 38 -3.61 7.43 17.37
CA ASP A 38 -4.32 6.66 18.39
C ASP A 38 -5.54 5.95 17.80
N VAL A 39 -5.97 4.85 18.43
CA VAL A 39 -7.11 4.04 17.96
C VAL A 39 -8.37 4.88 17.81
N GLU A 40 -8.61 5.82 18.73
CA GLU A 40 -9.78 6.70 18.68
C GLU A 40 -9.76 7.60 17.44
N VAL A 41 -8.58 8.14 17.09
CA VAL A 41 -8.39 8.97 15.90
C VAL A 41 -8.63 8.18 14.61
N ARG A 42 -8.20 6.92 14.57
CA ARG A 42 -8.44 6.05 13.40
C ARG A 42 -9.91 5.71 13.23
N LEU A 43 -10.59 5.38 14.32
CA LEU A 43 -12.01 5.02 14.30
C LEU A 43 -12.88 6.21 13.90
N THR A 44 -12.67 7.37 14.53
CA THR A 44 -13.38 8.60 14.18
C THR A 44 -13.12 9.03 12.74
N GLY A 45 -11.88 8.89 12.25
CA GLY A 45 -11.54 9.13 10.84
C GLY A 45 -12.29 8.20 9.89
N PHE A 46 -12.38 6.91 10.22
CA PHE A 46 -13.12 5.93 9.42
C PHE A 46 -14.63 6.21 9.43
N GLU A 47 -15.22 6.54 10.59
CA GLU A 47 -16.62 6.94 10.68
C GLU A 47 -16.92 8.18 9.83
N LYS A 48 -16.02 9.16 9.85
CA LYS A 48 -16.14 10.36 9.02
C LYS A 48 -16.07 10.01 7.53
N LEU A 49 -15.18 9.11 7.11
CA LEU A 49 -15.13 8.60 5.74
C LEU A 49 -16.45 7.96 5.33
N GLN A 50 -17.03 7.10 6.17
CA GLN A 50 -18.30 6.44 5.91
C GLN A 50 -19.44 7.47 5.75
N GLU A 51 -19.45 8.51 6.57
CA GLU A 51 -20.45 9.58 6.44
C GLU A 51 -20.30 10.37 5.13
N MET A 52 -19.08 10.75 4.76
CA MET A 52 -18.82 11.42 3.50
C MET A 52 -19.23 10.55 2.30
N ARG A 53 -19.01 9.24 2.37
CA ARG A 53 -19.42 8.29 1.34
C ARG A 53 -20.95 8.21 1.21
N ARG A 54 -21.70 8.29 2.32
CA ARG A 54 -23.18 8.32 2.30
C ARG A 54 -23.75 9.62 1.76
N GLN A 55 -23.10 10.75 2.03
CA GLN A 55 -23.60 12.08 1.68
C GLN A 55 -23.15 12.56 0.29
N THR A 56 -22.16 11.92 -0.33
CA THR A 56 -21.57 12.43 -1.58
C THR A 56 -22.59 12.41 -2.73
N PRO A 57 -22.74 13.53 -3.47
CA PRO A 57 -23.58 13.56 -4.68
C PRO A 57 -23.01 12.69 -5.82
N LEU A 58 -21.77 12.21 -5.68
CA LEU A 58 -21.07 11.37 -6.65
C LEU A 58 -21.20 9.86 -6.35
N GLY A 59 -21.99 9.46 -5.35
CA GLY A 59 -22.04 8.08 -4.86
C GLY A 59 -22.54 7.06 -5.89
N ASN A 60 -23.26 7.52 -6.93
CA ASN A 60 -23.79 6.68 -8.00
C ASN A 60 -22.88 6.58 -9.23
N LEU A 61 -21.70 7.23 -9.21
CA LEU A 61 -20.74 7.08 -10.30
C LEU A 61 -20.04 5.74 -10.21
N ALA A 62 -20.02 5.01 -11.33
CA ALA A 62 -19.29 3.76 -11.43
C ALA A 62 -17.80 4.04 -11.73
N TRP A 63 -16.92 3.42 -10.96
CA TRP A 63 -15.50 3.40 -11.29
C TRP A 63 -15.25 2.51 -12.50
N GLN A 64 -14.46 3.01 -13.44
CA GLN A 64 -14.01 2.26 -14.61
C GLN A 64 -12.52 1.98 -14.50
N PHE A 65 -12.16 0.70 -14.61
CA PHE A 65 -10.77 0.30 -14.73
C PHE A 65 -10.25 0.64 -16.14
N LEU A 66 -9.19 1.44 -16.21
CA LEU A 66 -8.57 1.87 -17.47
C LEU A 66 -7.28 1.10 -17.82
N GLY A 67 -6.85 0.17 -16.97
CA GLY A 67 -5.59 -0.56 -17.14
C GLY A 67 -4.41 0.04 -16.34
N PRO A 68 -3.20 -0.54 -16.49
CA PRO A 68 -2.85 -1.70 -17.33
C PRO A 68 -3.30 -3.04 -16.72
N THR A 69 -3.53 -4.08 -17.53
CA THR A 69 -4.07 -5.38 -17.06
C THR A 69 -3.02 -6.34 -16.48
N ASN A 70 -1.74 -5.98 -16.52
CA ASN A 70 -0.61 -6.85 -16.16
C ASN A 70 0.13 -6.36 -14.89
N ILE A 71 -0.60 -5.80 -13.94
CA ILE A 71 -0.02 -5.25 -12.71
C ILE A 71 0.38 -6.41 -11.78
N SER A 72 1.61 -6.36 -11.24
CA SER A 72 2.04 -7.29 -10.20
C SER A 72 1.66 -6.78 -8.81
N GLY A 73 1.67 -7.68 -7.83
CA GLY A 73 1.42 -7.35 -6.43
C GLY A 73 1.95 -8.45 -5.53
N ARG A 74 2.04 -8.16 -4.22
CA ARG A 74 2.41 -9.18 -3.22
C ARG A 74 1.16 -9.82 -2.67
N VAL A 75 0.95 -11.09 -3.01
CA VAL A 75 -0.05 -11.96 -2.37
C VAL A 75 0.57 -12.48 -1.07
N THR A 76 -0.13 -12.28 0.03
CA THR A 76 0.31 -12.67 1.38
C THR A 76 -0.24 -14.03 1.77
N ASP A 77 -1.46 -14.35 1.33
CA ASP A 77 -2.12 -15.61 1.61
C ASP A 77 -3.22 -15.93 0.57
N VAL A 78 -3.60 -17.21 0.46
CA VAL A 78 -4.62 -17.72 -0.46
C VAL A 78 -5.48 -18.78 0.23
N ALA A 79 -6.80 -18.62 0.17
CA ALA A 79 -7.77 -19.61 0.65
C ALA A 79 -8.68 -20.07 -0.49
N ALA A 80 -9.03 -21.36 -0.52
CA ALA A 80 -9.93 -21.92 -1.51
C ALA A 80 -11.05 -22.71 -0.83
N ALA A 81 -12.27 -22.53 -1.34
CA ALA A 81 -13.44 -23.24 -0.84
C ALA A 81 -13.40 -24.73 -1.24
N THR A 82 -13.82 -25.61 -0.32
CA THR A 82 -13.88 -27.05 -0.46
C THR A 82 -15.24 -27.63 0.00
N PRO A 83 -15.79 -28.63 -0.70
CA PRO A 83 -15.28 -29.25 -1.93
C PRO A 83 -15.45 -28.34 -3.15
N ARG A 84 -14.76 -28.67 -4.25
CA ARG A 84 -14.94 -27.97 -5.53
C ARG A 84 -16.41 -28.05 -5.98
N GLY A 85 -16.99 -26.91 -6.32
CA GLY A 85 -18.28 -26.84 -7.03
C GLY A 85 -18.10 -27.10 -8.53
N LYS A 86 -18.76 -26.29 -9.38
CA LYS A 86 -18.48 -26.28 -10.82
C LYS A 86 -17.04 -25.81 -11.11
N THR A 87 -16.56 -24.89 -10.30
CA THR A 87 -15.23 -24.27 -10.29
C THR A 87 -14.82 -24.07 -8.83
N TYR A 88 -13.54 -23.80 -8.58
CA TYR A 88 -13.10 -23.35 -7.26
C TYR A 88 -13.46 -21.87 -7.05
N THR A 89 -14.02 -21.56 -5.88
CA THR A 89 -14.00 -20.20 -5.34
C THR A 89 -12.71 -20.03 -4.57
N ILE A 90 -11.91 -19.02 -4.96
CA ILE A 90 -10.58 -18.76 -4.39
C ILE A 90 -10.53 -17.31 -3.95
N TYR A 91 -9.89 -17.07 -2.81
CA TYR A 91 -9.65 -15.77 -2.20
C TYR A 91 -8.14 -15.54 -2.13
N ALA A 92 -7.70 -14.35 -2.51
CA ALA A 92 -6.30 -13.93 -2.42
C ALA A 92 -6.21 -12.69 -1.52
N ALA A 93 -5.46 -12.81 -0.43
CA ALA A 93 -5.06 -11.69 0.41
C ALA A 93 -3.85 -10.99 -0.20
N THR A 94 -3.86 -9.66 -0.23
CA THR A 94 -2.76 -8.87 -0.77
C THR A 94 -2.22 -7.91 0.26
N ALA A 95 -0.92 -7.61 0.16
CA ALA A 95 -0.22 -6.79 1.14
C ALA A 95 -0.73 -5.35 1.26
N THR A 96 -1.31 -4.78 0.20
CA THR A 96 -1.80 -3.38 0.18
C THR A 96 -3.05 -3.17 -0.69
N GLY A 97 -3.58 -4.23 -1.33
CA GLY A 97 -4.68 -4.16 -2.29
C GLY A 97 -5.96 -4.83 -1.82
N GLY A 98 -6.10 -5.11 -0.52
CA GLY A 98 -7.26 -5.80 0.03
C GLY A 98 -7.34 -7.28 -0.35
N VAL A 99 -8.58 -7.79 -0.40
CA VAL A 99 -8.89 -9.20 -0.69
C VAL A 99 -9.60 -9.28 -2.03
N TRP A 100 -9.17 -10.23 -2.84
CA TRP A 100 -9.72 -10.52 -4.16
C TRP A 100 -10.35 -11.90 -4.17
N ARG A 101 -11.49 -12.04 -4.84
CA ARG A 101 -12.20 -13.31 -5.02
C ARG A 101 -12.28 -13.66 -6.50
N THR A 102 -12.15 -14.95 -6.81
CA THR A 102 -12.49 -15.52 -8.10
C THR A 102 -13.45 -16.68 -7.92
N ASP A 103 -14.42 -16.81 -8.82
CA ASP A 103 -15.34 -17.95 -8.92
C ASP A 103 -15.10 -18.76 -10.20
N ASN A 104 -14.00 -18.48 -10.91
CA ASN A 104 -13.66 -19.11 -12.19
C ASN A 104 -12.17 -19.46 -12.27
N GLU A 105 -11.65 -20.03 -11.19
CA GLU A 105 -10.29 -20.63 -11.14
C GLU A 105 -9.17 -19.64 -11.52
N GLY A 106 -9.37 -18.36 -11.19
CA GLY A 106 -8.36 -17.32 -11.38
C GLY A 106 -8.39 -16.63 -12.75
N VAL A 107 -9.37 -16.92 -13.62
CA VAL A 107 -9.53 -16.23 -14.91
C VAL A 107 -9.90 -14.76 -14.72
N THR A 108 -10.81 -14.46 -13.79
CA THR A 108 -11.15 -13.09 -13.40
C THR A 108 -11.24 -12.95 -11.89
N TRP A 109 -10.90 -11.76 -11.38
CA TRP A 109 -10.91 -11.45 -9.96
C TRP A 109 -11.78 -10.23 -9.67
N THR A 110 -12.51 -10.29 -8.56
CA THR A 110 -13.35 -9.20 -8.05
C THR A 110 -12.83 -8.77 -6.68
N PRO A 111 -12.57 -7.47 -6.44
CA PRO A 111 -12.20 -7.00 -5.12
C PRO A 111 -13.42 -7.07 -4.19
N ILE A 112 -13.24 -7.59 -2.97
CA ILE A 112 -14.33 -7.77 -1.99
C ILE A 112 -14.10 -7.02 -0.67
N PHE A 113 -13.00 -6.28 -0.54
CA PHE A 113 -12.56 -5.64 0.71
C PHE A 113 -12.29 -4.14 0.57
N GLU A 114 -12.96 -3.46 -0.36
CA GLU A 114 -12.68 -2.05 -0.70
C GLU A 114 -13.23 -1.02 0.30
N GLN A 115 -14.11 -1.45 1.21
CA GLN A 115 -14.82 -0.57 2.14
C GLN A 115 -14.32 -0.70 3.58
N ALA A 116 -13.30 -1.53 3.80
CA ALA A 116 -12.70 -1.77 5.09
C ALA A 116 -11.75 -0.63 5.49
N PRO A 117 -11.45 -0.48 6.80
CA PRO A 117 -10.53 0.55 7.29
C PRO A 117 -9.05 0.29 6.95
N SER A 118 -8.70 -0.92 6.51
CA SER A 118 -7.35 -1.32 6.10
C SER A 118 -7.39 -2.01 4.74
N THR A 119 -6.39 -1.74 3.91
CA THR A 119 -6.13 -2.49 2.67
C THR A 119 -4.93 -3.43 2.79
N SER A 120 -4.24 -3.41 3.93
CA SER A 120 -3.13 -4.31 4.23
C SER A 120 -3.68 -5.60 4.80
N ILE A 121 -3.50 -6.70 4.09
CA ILE A 121 -4.01 -8.01 4.51
C ILE A 121 -2.84 -8.95 4.75
N GLY A 122 -2.78 -9.51 5.96
CA GLY A 122 -1.79 -10.50 6.35
C GLY A 122 -2.24 -11.93 6.15
N ASP A 123 -3.54 -12.21 6.24
CA ASP A 123 -4.09 -13.57 6.29
C ASP A 123 -5.55 -13.61 5.78
N VAL A 124 -5.97 -14.70 5.14
CA VAL A 124 -7.36 -14.97 4.76
C VAL A 124 -7.72 -16.42 5.03
N THR A 125 -8.82 -16.66 5.73
CA THR A 125 -9.28 -18.03 5.97
C THR A 125 -10.80 -18.16 5.86
N LEU A 126 -11.26 -19.38 5.60
CA LEU A 126 -12.68 -19.72 5.48
C LEU A 126 -13.11 -20.44 6.75
N ALA A 127 -14.29 -20.08 7.28
CA ALA A 127 -14.78 -20.73 8.48
C ALA A 127 -15.08 -22.22 8.21
N PRO A 128 -14.52 -23.18 8.99
CA PRO A 128 -14.73 -24.61 8.75
C PRO A 128 -16.20 -25.05 8.83
N SER A 129 -17.03 -24.32 9.57
CA SER A 129 -18.46 -24.59 9.71
C SER A 129 -19.29 -24.14 8.52
N ASN A 130 -18.82 -23.12 7.80
CA ASN A 130 -19.51 -22.51 6.67
C ASN A 130 -18.54 -21.62 5.90
N GLU A 131 -18.04 -22.11 4.78
CA GLU A 131 -17.04 -21.40 3.96
C GLU A 131 -17.58 -20.14 3.26
N ASN A 132 -18.87 -19.83 3.39
CA ASN A 132 -19.40 -18.51 3.03
C ASN A 132 -18.96 -17.40 4.00
N ILE A 133 -18.42 -17.77 5.16
CA ILE A 133 -17.87 -16.85 6.15
C ILE A 133 -16.36 -16.79 5.94
N VAL A 134 -15.88 -15.60 5.60
CA VAL A 134 -14.46 -15.32 5.33
C VAL A 134 -13.90 -14.45 6.46
N TRP A 135 -12.79 -14.90 7.05
CA TRP A 135 -12.06 -14.17 8.09
C TRP A 135 -10.80 -13.54 7.49
N ILE A 136 -10.58 -12.26 7.81
CA ILE A 136 -9.49 -11.47 7.25
C ILE A 136 -8.62 -10.95 8.39
N GLY A 137 -7.31 -11.25 8.34
CA GLY A 137 -6.31 -10.65 9.20
C GLY A 137 -5.73 -9.39 8.57
N THR A 138 -5.91 -8.23 9.20
CA THR A 138 -5.51 -6.91 8.68
C THR A 138 -4.49 -6.20 9.56
#